data_AF-A0A8J1TKT9-F1
#
_entry.id   AF-A0A8J1TKT9-F1
#
_cell.length_a   1.000
_cell.length_b   1.000
_cell.length_c   1.000
_cell.angle_alpha   90.00
_cell.angle_beta   90.00
_cell.angle_gamma   90.00
#
_symmetry.space_group_name_H-M   'P 1'
#
loop_
_entity.id
_entity.type
_entity.pdbx_description
1 polymer ?
#
loop_
_entity_poly.entity_id
_entity_poly.type
_entity_poly.pdbx_seq_one_letter_code
_entity_poly.pdbx_strand_id
1 'polypeptide(L)'
;MDLLQRRMGAIWLFAMVVLAFVIAESESFNSDEKDQIEKGLAAGKEIIDYIKQKDFAQTIRKLTESASQFLGALGPFSSFILAFVSTDSSELTYMKGMMTEIDAQFNKVEARLGDIQTLIEWTNVEQNLGVIELTVATLDMEFKLFYNTSGTASEKQQTFINVYDNNYATSGSKLYLMTVGEGGTFIENLCESIMKKTKYDRKETNDYLLGVLKILLQAIRLELAYYGMQGLNTTYETRKNEWDRRITQVTEMFEKTDEDVINAYHTQSKEDAKRFAIDNRALSNRDFAVRLCDMLKEKYYWREWFCLIYDDSIESSSSKHRLHVCGGHILLQESGRNIAVASKETTATRMSKASAEAELNKFTFSYWWDVLYDGTEIDNGKTKAYTVFNKIRYNIANVCSVAVIKQNADVYWHKSDTSRLATRSLHHYWWVFAFG
;
A
#
# COMPACT_ATOMS: atom_id res chain seq x y z
N MET A 1 12.91 -2.48 -36.12
CA MET A 1 11.97 -2.49 -34.97
C MET A 1 10.51 -2.56 -35.43
N ASP A 2 10.11 -1.85 -36.49
CA ASP A 2 8.72 -1.83 -37.02
C ASP A 2 8.12 -3.15 -37.54
N LEU A 3 8.94 -4.08 -38.03
CA LEU A 3 8.46 -5.31 -38.68
C LEU A 3 8.00 -6.39 -37.68
N LEU A 4 8.56 -6.40 -36.47
CA LEU A 4 8.16 -7.31 -35.38
C LEU A 4 6.85 -6.84 -34.72
N GLN A 5 6.66 -5.53 -34.56
CA GLN A 5 5.43 -4.96 -34.01
C GLN A 5 4.24 -5.13 -34.97
N ARG A 6 4.45 -4.98 -36.29
CA ARG A 6 3.42 -5.28 -37.30
C ARG A 6 3.07 -6.76 -37.41
N ARG A 7 4.05 -7.67 -37.24
CA ARG A 7 3.80 -9.12 -37.24
C ARG A 7 3.07 -9.59 -35.99
N MET A 8 3.39 -9.05 -34.82
CA MET A 8 2.61 -9.31 -33.61
C MET A 8 1.19 -8.76 -33.72
N GLY A 9 1.00 -7.54 -34.25
CA GLY A 9 -0.34 -6.98 -34.48
C GLY A 9 -1.19 -7.81 -35.46
N ALA A 10 -0.58 -8.33 -36.53
CA ALA A 10 -1.28 -9.19 -37.49
C ALA A 10 -1.60 -10.59 -36.91
N ILE A 11 -0.71 -11.16 -36.09
CA ILE A 11 -0.97 -12.41 -35.37
C ILE A 11 -2.09 -12.24 -34.34
N TRP A 12 -2.14 -11.11 -33.63
CA TRP A 12 -3.23 -10.77 -32.72
C TRP A 12 -4.56 -10.55 -33.43
N LEU A 13 -4.56 -9.85 -34.58
CA LEU A 13 -5.77 -9.68 -35.38
C LEU A 13 -6.25 -11.01 -35.96
N PHE A 14 -5.33 -11.85 -36.43
CA PHE A 14 -5.66 -13.17 -36.97
C PHE A 14 -6.15 -14.12 -35.89
N ALA A 15 -5.52 -14.11 -34.70
CA ALA A 15 -6.00 -14.87 -33.55
C ALA A 15 -7.39 -14.39 -33.10
N MET A 16 -7.66 -13.08 -33.05
CA MET A 16 -8.98 -12.54 -32.74
C MET A 16 -10.04 -12.87 -33.81
N VAL A 17 -9.67 -12.85 -35.09
CA VAL A 17 -10.58 -13.21 -36.20
C VAL A 17 -10.86 -14.71 -36.20
N VAL A 18 -9.85 -15.56 -35.96
CA VAL A 18 -10.01 -17.01 -35.82
C VAL A 18 -10.83 -17.33 -34.56
N LEU A 19 -10.56 -16.64 -33.44
CA LEU A 19 -11.33 -16.75 -32.21
C LEU A 19 -12.80 -16.41 -32.49
N ALA A 20 -13.09 -15.27 -33.11
CA ALA A 20 -14.44 -14.87 -33.48
C ALA A 20 -15.12 -15.84 -34.47
N PHE A 21 -14.35 -16.49 -35.36
CA PHE A 21 -14.86 -17.45 -36.33
C PHE A 21 -15.18 -18.81 -35.70
N VAL A 22 -14.31 -19.32 -34.81
CA VAL A 22 -14.52 -20.59 -34.07
C VAL A 22 -15.57 -20.41 -32.99
N ILE A 23 -15.58 -19.25 -32.33
CA ILE A 23 -16.68 -18.78 -31.50
C ILE A 23 -17.94 -18.78 -32.37
N ALA A 24 -18.00 -18.16 -33.53
CA ALA A 24 -19.20 -18.18 -34.38
C ALA A 24 -19.63 -19.60 -34.84
N GLU A 25 -18.68 -20.50 -35.12
CA GLU A 25 -18.95 -21.86 -35.63
C GLU A 25 -19.16 -22.93 -34.54
N SER A 26 -18.86 -22.66 -33.27
CA SER A 26 -19.15 -23.63 -32.21
C SER A 26 -20.66 -23.70 -31.96
N GLU A 27 -21.32 -24.76 -32.46
CA GLU A 27 -22.73 -25.08 -32.17
C GLU A 27 -23.00 -25.30 -30.67
N SER A 28 -21.95 -25.49 -29.87
CA SER A 28 -22.03 -25.74 -28.43
C SER A 28 -22.22 -24.50 -27.56
N PHE A 29 -22.12 -23.29 -28.13
CA PHE A 29 -22.26 -22.03 -27.40
C PHE A 29 -23.24 -21.09 -28.10
N ASN A 30 -24.13 -20.46 -27.34
CA ASN A 30 -24.97 -19.40 -27.87
C ASN A 30 -24.19 -18.07 -27.99
N SER A 31 -24.77 -17.07 -28.67
CA SER A 31 -24.15 -15.74 -28.85
C SER A 31 -23.80 -15.05 -27.54
N ASP A 32 -24.56 -15.33 -26.48
CA ASP A 32 -24.49 -14.61 -25.22
C ASP A 32 -23.33 -15.12 -24.37
N GLU A 33 -23.05 -16.43 -24.38
CA GLU A 33 -21.89 -17.04 -23.71
C GLU A 33 -20.57 -16.54 -24.31
N LYS A 34 -20.57 -16.29 -25.62
CA LYS A 34 -19.41 -15.81 -26.38
C LYS A 34 -19.09 -14.35 -26.01
N ASP A 35 -20.11 -13.50 -25.98
CA ASP A 35 -20.02 -12.11 -25.53
C ASP A 35 -19.59 -12.00 -24.05
N GLN A 36 -20.09 -12.89 -23.18
CA GLN A 36 -19.68 -12.95 -21.77
C GLN A 36 -18.20 -13.30 -21.61
N ILE A 37 -17.71 -14.27 -22.39
CA ILE A 37 -16.29 -14.62 -22.41
C ILE A 37 -15.46 -13.40 -22.83
N GLU A 38 -15.74 -12.79 -23.99
CA GLU A 38 -14.97 -11.65 -24.48
C GLU A 38 -14.92 -10.48 -23.49
N LYS A 39 -16.06 -10.10 -22.91
CA LYS A 39 -16.15 -9.03 -21.90
C LYS A 39 -15.36 -9.36 -20.64
N GLY A 40 -15.45 -10.59 -20.14
CA GLY A 40 -14.70 -11.00 -18.95
C GLY A 40 -13.18 -11.09 -19.19
N LEU A 41 -12.76 -11.49 -20.39
CA LEU A 41 -11.34 -11.47 -20.77
C LEU A 41 -10.80 -10.03 -20.84
N ALA A 42 -11.57 -9.10 -21.41
CA ALA A 42 -11.21 -7.68 -21.45
C ALA A 42 -11.09 -7.08 -20.04
N ALA A 43 -12.07 -7.35 -19.17
CA ALA A 43 -12.05 -6.96 -17.76
C ALA A 43 -10.81 -7.50 -17.02
N GLY A 44 -10.51 -8.78 -17.18
CA GLY A 44 -9.34 -9.42 -16.57
C GLY A 44 -8.02 -8.78 -17.01
N LYS A 45 -7.90 -8.43 -18.29
CA LYS A 45 -6.72 -7.73 -18.83
C LYS A 45 -6.55 -6.34 -18.24
N GLU A 46 -7.61 -5.56 -18.10
CA GLU A 46 -7.53 -4.23 -17.48
C GLU A 46 -7.04 -4.33 -16.03
N ILE A 47 -7.62 -5.25 -15.24
CA ILE A 47 -7.19 -5.50 -13.85
C ILE A 47 -5.69 -5.84 -13.80
N ILE A 48 -5.23 -6.73 -14.68
CA ILE A 48 -3.81 -7.09 -14.81
C ILE A 48 -2.94 -5.85 -15.08
N ASP A 49 -3.36 -4.96 -15.97
CA ASP A 49 -2.55 -3.81 -16.37
C ASP A 49 -2.37 -2.82 -15.21
N TYR A 50 -3.34 -2.70 -14.30
CA TYR A 50 -3.19 -1.91 -13.07
C TYR A 50 -2.33 -2.60 -12.01
N ILE A 51 -2.42 -3.93 -11.88
CA ILE A 51 -1.53 -4.72 -11.01
C ILE A 51 -0.08 -4.55 -11.45
N LYS A 52 0.20 -4.60 -12.76
CA LYS A 52 1.55 -4.36 -13.34
C LYS A 52 2.10 -2.99 -12.96
N GLN A 53 1.23 -1.99 -12.85
CA GLN A 53 1.59 -0.62 -12.47
C GLN A 53 1.78 -0.44 -10.96
N LYS A 54 1.45 -1.47 -10.14
CA LYS A 54 1.45 -1.41 -8.67
C LYS A 54 0.55 -0.28 -8.15
N ASP A 55 -0.52 0.02 -8.88
CA ASP A 55 -1.49 1.02 -8.48
C ASP A 55 -2.65 0.33 -7.75
N PHE A 56 -2.54 0.30 -6.43
CA PHE A 56 -3.53 -0.33 -5.57
C PHE A 56 -4.93 0.25 -5.78
N ALA A 57 -5.07 1.57 -5.67
CA ALA A 57 -6.36 2.25 -5.76
C ALA A 57 -7.04 1.99 -7.12
N GLN A 58 -6.26 2.04 -8.20
CA GLN A 58 -6.79 1.72 -9.53
C GLN A 58 -7.17 0.25 -9.69
N THR A 59 -6.35 -0.66 -9.14
CA THR A 59 -6.63 -2.10 -9.17
C THR A 59 -7.96 -2.41 -8.48
N ILE A 60 -8.16 -1.86 -7.28
CA ILE A 60 -9.39 -2.04 -6.49
C ILE A 60 -10.59 -1.47 -7.23
N ARG A 61 -10.53 -0.20 -7.65
CA ARG A 61 -11.60 0.46 -8.42
C ARG A 61 -12.00 -0.33 -9.65
N LYS A 62 -11.02 -0.80 -10.42
CA LYS A 62 -11.26 -1.52 -11.68
C LYS A 62 -11.82 -2.91 -11.46
N LEU A 63 -11.38 -3.59 -10.41
CA LEU A 63 -12.01 -4.83 -10.03
C LEU A 63 -13.49 -4.61 -9.66
N THR A 64 -13.82 -3.59 -8.86
CA THR A 64 -15.21 -3.30 -8.49
C THR A 64 -16.07 -2.97 -9.71
N GLU A 65 -15.56 -2.17 -10.64
CA GLU A 65 -16.26 -1.78 -11.88
C GLU A 65 -16.51 -2.98 -12.81
N SER A 66 -15.62 -3.97 -12.81
CA SER A 66 -15.61 -5.06 -13.79
C SER A 66 -15.82 -6.46 -13.21
N ALA A 67 -16.11 -6.58 -11.90
CA ALA A 67 -16.27 -7.84 -11.19
C ALA A 67 -17.30 -8.76 -11.87
N SER A 68 -18.50 -8.26 -12.12
CA SER A 68 -19.59 -9.01 -12.77
C SER A 68 -19.19 -9.56 -14.14
N GLN A 69 -18.48 -8.76 -14.94
CA GLN A 69 -18.00 -9.17 -16.27
C GLN A 69 -16.90 -10.24 -16.16
N PHE A 70 -15.92 -10.03 -15.26
CA PHE A 70 -14.86 -10.98 -14.99
C PHE A 70 -15.41 -12.33 -14.51
N LEU A 71 -16.31 -12.32 -13.52
CA LEU A 71 -16.95 -13.51 -12.98
C LEU A 71 -17.87 -14.18 -14.01
N GLY A 72 -18.55 -13.38 -14.83
CA GLY A 72 -19.44 -13.85 -15.90
C GLY A 72 -18.76 -14.77 -16.90
N ALA A 73 -17.47 -14.57 -17.18
CA ALA A 73 -16.71 -15.43 -18.08
C ALA A 73 -16.33 -16.80 -17.47
N LEU A 74 -16.38 -16.99 -16.15
CA LEU A 74 -15.81 -18.17 -15.49
C LEU A 74 -16.65 -19.45 -15.63
N GLY A 75 -17.98 -19.33 -15.72
CA GLY A 75 -18.90 -20.44 -15.98
C GLY A 75 -18.82 -20.97 -17.40
N PRO A 76 -19.06 -20.12 -18.42
CA PRO A 76 -18.86 -20.49 -19.82
C PRO A 76 -17.45 -21.04 -20.08
N PHE A 77 -16.42 -20.50 -19.42
CA PHE A 77 -15.06 -21.03 -19.47
C PHE A 77 -14.95 -22.49 -19.01
N SER A 78 -15.64 -22.87 -17.95
CA SER A 78 -15.57 -24.23 -17.41
C SER A 78 -16.25 -25.24 -18.34
N SER A 79 -17.39 -24.86 -18.90
CA SER A 79 -18.06 -25.60 -19.97
C SER A 79 -17.20 -25.67 -21.25
N PHE A 80 -16.48 -24.58 -21.56
CA PHE A 80 -15.58 -24.49 -22.71
C PHE A 80 -14.39 -25.41 -22.55
N ILE A 81 -13.72 -25.39 -21.40
CA ILE A 81 -12.63 -26.35 -21.14
C ILE A 81 -13.17 -27.76 -21.29
N LEU A 82 -14.30 -28.12 -20.67
CA LEU A 82 -14.85 -29.49 -20.79
C LEU A 82 -15.14 -29.91 -22.23
N ALA A 83 -15.71 -29.01 -23.04
CA ALA A 83 -16.01 -29.29 -24.45
C ALA A 83 -14.75 -29.49 -25.30
N PHE A 84 -13.66 -28.79 -24.97
CA PHE A 84 -12.43 -28.77 -25.77
C PHE A 84 -11.24 -29.45 -25.11
N VAL A 85 -11.35 -30.03 -23.91
CA VAL A 85 -10.19 -30.63 -23.18
C VAL A 85 -9.57 -31.84 -23.91
N SER A 86 -10.27 -32.38 -24.92
CA SER A 86 -9.81 -33.48 -25.76
C SER A 86 -9.30 -33.01 -27.14
N THR A 87 -9.32 -31.70 -27.41
CA THR A 87 -8.96 -31.08 -28.70
C THR A 87 -8.19 -29.79 -28.46
N ASP A 88 -6.95 -29.68 -28.96
CA ASP A 88 -6.18 -28.43 -28.85
C ASP A 88 -6.77 -27.34 -29.75
N SER A 89 -7.69 -26.55 -29.22
CA SER A 89 -8.26 -25.37 -29.90
C SER A 89 -7.45 -24.10 -29.61
N SER A 90 -7.49 -23.14 -30.54
CA SER A 90 -6.85 -21.83 -30.40
C SER A 90 -7.41 -21.04 -29.21
N GLU A 91 -8.70 -21.21 -28.95
CA GLU A 91 -9.48 -20.55 -27.91
C GLU A 91 -9.09 -21.10 -26.54
N LEU A 92 -9.00 -22.43 -26.41
CA LEU A 92 -8.54 -23.08 -25.17
C LEU A 92 -7.12 -22.64 -24.83
N THR A 93 -6.26 -22.55 -25.85
CA THR A 93 -4.88 -22.06 -25.72
C THR A 93 -4.84 -20.61 -25.24
N TYR A 94 -5.66 -19.73 -25.82
CA TYR A 94 -5.75 -18.33 -25.41
C TYR A 94 -6.24 -18.17 -23.96
N MET A 95 -7.30 -18.88 -23.58
CA MET A 95 -7.88 -18.80 -22.24
C MET A 95 -6.93 -19.34 -21.17
N LYS A 96 -6.23 -20.45 -21.44
CA LYS A 96 -5.13 -20.95 -20.60
C LYS A 96 -4.03 -19.89 -20.44
N GLY A 97 -3.66 -19.24 -21.54
CA GLY A 97 -2.68 -18.16 -21.56
C GLY A 97 -3.07 -16.98 -20.65
N MET A 98 -4.32 -16.53 -20.73
CA MET A 98 -4.81 -15.44 -19.89
C MET A 98 -4.83 -15.82 -18.40
N MET A 99 -5.36 -17.00 -18.04
CA MET A 99 -5.36 -17.44 -16.63
C MET A 99 -3.94 -17.55 -16.07
N THR A 100 -3.02 -18.07 -16.89
CA THR A 100 -1.60 -18.13 -16.55
C THR A 100 -1.00 -16.73 -16.38
N GLU A 101 -1.39 -15.76 -17.22
CA GLU A 101 -0.94 -14.38 -17.08
C GLU A 101 -1.49 -13.72 -15.81
N ILE A 102 -2.78 -13.90 -15.50
CA ILE A 102 -3.40 -13.40 -14.26
C ILE A 102 -2.62 -13.94 -13.05
N ASP A 103 -2.44 -15.27 -12.98
CA ASP A 103 -1.70 -15.90 -11.89
C ASP A 103 -0.25 -15.39 -11.84
N ALA A 104 0.43 -15.25 -12.98
CA ALA A 104 1.81 -14.77 -13.04
C ALA A 104 1.96 -13.32 -12.54
N GLN A 105 0.98 -12.44 -12.77
CA GLN A 105 1.05 -11.05 -12.29
C GLN A 105 0.76 -10.96 -10.80
N PHE A 106 -0.22 -11.72 -10.31
CA PHE A 106 -0.45 -11.82 -8.87
C PHE A 106 0.73 -12.47 -8.13
N ASN A 107 1.40 -13.47 -8.72
CA ASN A 107 2.62 -14.07 -8.14
C ASN A 107 3.79 -13.06 -8.02
N LYS A 108 3.85 -12.02 -8.85
CA LYS A 108 4.85 -10.94 -8.70
C LYS A 108 4.54 -10.01 -7.52
N VAL A 109 3.27 -9.89 -7.14
CA VAL A 109 2.84 -9.20 -5.92
C VAL A 109 3.18 -10.05 -4.69
N GLU A 110 3.05 -11.37 -4.81
CA GLU A 110 3.22 -12.38 -3.76
C GLU A 110 4.65 -12.65 -3.30
N ALA A 111 5.70 -12.17 -3.99
CA ALA A 111 7.10 -12.34 -3.55
C ALA A 111 7.42 -11.74 -2.16
N ARG A 112 6.41 -11.24 -1.43
CA ARG A 112 6.44 -10.67 -0.09
C ARG A 112 5.55 -11.40 0.94
N LEU A 113 4.64 -12.29 0.53
CA LEU A 113 3.78 -13.06 1.45
C LEU A 113 4.50 -14.28 2.07
N GLY A 114 5.48 -14.86 1.37
CA GLY A 114 6.26 -16.00 1.89
C GLY A 114 7.24 -15.66 3.02
N ASP A 115 7.56 -14.38 3.23
CA ASP A 115 8.53 -13.91 4.25
C ASP A 115 7.88 -13.67 5.62
N ILE A 116 6.63 -14.11 5.80
CA ILE A 116 5.85 -13.82 6.99
C ILE A 116 6.06 -14.94 8.01
N GLN A 117 7.04 -14.73 8.90
CA GLN A 117 7.04 -15.35 10.22
C GLN A 117 7.36 -14.30 11.29
N THR A 118 6.79 -14.51 12.49
CA THR A 118 7.05 -13.89 13.81
C THR A 118 6.19 -12.69 14.26
N LEU A 119 5.13 -12.98 15.05
CA LEU A 119 4.87 -12.52 16.44
C LEU A 119 3.52 -13.09 16.94
N ILE A 120 3.39 -13.28 18.26
CA ILE A 120 2.44 -14.15 18.96
C ILE A 120 0.94 -13.86 18.72
N GLU A 121 0.56 -12.65 18.30
CA GLU A 121 -0.83 -12.29 17.97
C GLU A 121 -1.20 -12.66 16.52
N TRP A 122 -0.23 -12.67 15.62
CA TRP A 122 -0.42 -12.99 14.21
C TRP A 122 -0.71 -14.48 13.97
N THR A 123 -0.31 -15.37 14.89
CA THR A 123 -0.37 -16.83 14.69
C THR A 123 -1.76 -17.36 14.34
N ASN A 124 -2.85 -16.83 14.91
CA ASN A 124 -4.20 -17.37 14.63
C ASN A 124 -4.73 -16.91 13.26
N VAL A 125 -4.56 -15.63 12.93
CA VAL A 125 -4.95 -15.10 11.61
C VAL A 125 -4.09 -15.70 10.51
N GLU A 126 -2.77 -15.81 10.76
CA GLU A 126 -1.80 -16.46 9.88
C GLU A 126 -2.09 -17.94 9.68
N GLN A 127 -2.43 -18.69 10.74
CA GLN A 127 -2.80 -20.09 10.61
C GLN A 127 -4.06 -20.24 9.76
N ASN A 128 -5.11 -19.45 10.01
CA ASN A 128 -6.34 -19.54 9.23
C ASN A 128 -6.11 -19.10 7.77
N LEU A 129 -5.40 -18.00 7.55
CA LEU A 129 -5.07 -17.51 6.20
C LEU A 129 -4.17 -18.50 5.45
N GLY A 130 -3.13 -19.02 6.11
CA GLY A 130 -2.21 -20.00 5.52
C GLY A 130 -2.88 -21.33 5.20
N VAL A 131 -3.83 -21.79 6.02
CA VAL A 131 -4.65 -22.97 5.70
C VAL A 131 -5.51 -22.69 4.48
N ILE A 132 -6.15 -21.51 4.40
CA ILE A 132 -6.96 -21.11 3.24
C ILE A 132 -6.08 -21.04 1.98
N GLU A 133 -4.94 -20.36 2.05
CA GLU A 133 -3.99 -20.20 0.96
C GLU A 133 -3.51 -21.56 0.45
N LEU A 134 -3.05 -22.44 1.34
CA LEU A 134 -2.61 -23.79 0.97
C LEU A 134 -3.74 -24.60 0.32
N THR A 135 -4.95 -24.49 0.85
CA THR A 135 -6.13 -25.20 0.32
C THR A 135 -6.48 -24.70 -1.07
N VAL A 136 -6.48 -23.37 -1.29
CA VAL A 136 -6.72 -22.74 -2.61
C VAL A 136 -5.62 -23.10 -3.59
N ALA A 137 -4.34 -23.00 -3.18
CA ALA A 137 -3.20 -23.32 -4.03
C ALA A 137 -3.18 -24.79 -4.44
N THR A 138 -3.50 -25.70 -3.52
CA THR A 138 -3.59 -27.14 -3.81
C THR A 138 -4.69 -27.42 -4.82
N LEU A 139 -5.89 -26.88 -4.61
CA LEU A 139 -6.98 -27.08 -5.57
C LEU A 139 -6.70 -26.39 -6.91
N ASP A 140 -6.02 -25.24 -6.92
CA ASP A 140 -5.61 -24.56 -8.14
C ASP A 140 -4.59 -25.36 -8.96
N MET A 141 -3.65 -26.04 -8.30
CA MET A 141 -2.74 -26.98 -8.95
C MET A 141 -3.50 -28.14 -9.59
N GLU A 142 -4.49 -28.72 -8.88
CA GLU A 142 -5.35 -29.78 -9.42
C GLU A 142 -6.21 -29.28 -10.59
N PHE A 143 -6.76 -28.08 -10.48
CA PHE A 143 -7.51 -27.42 -11.56
C PHE A 143 -6.62 -27.17 -12.80
N LYS A 144 -5.35 -26.79 -12.60
CA LYS A 144 -4.34 -26.67 -13.66
C LYS A 144 -4.03 -28.00 -14.32
N LEU A 145 -3.86 -29.06 -13.53
CA LEU A 145 -3.63 -30.41 -14.04
C LEU A 145 -4.82 -30.89 -14.87
N PHE A 146 -6.05 -30.58 -14.45
CA PHE A 146 -7.27 -30.91 -15.17
C PHE A 146 -7.23 -30.45 -16.64
N TYR A 147 -6.80 -29.21 -16.93
CA TYR A 147 -6.77 -28.69 -18.30
C TYR A 147 -5.42 -28.85 -19.01
N ASN A 148 -4.35 -29.25 -18.33
CA ASN A 148 -3.01 -29.41 -18.94
C ASN A 148 -2.59 -30.86 -19.22
N THR A 149 -3.31 -31.86 -18.70
CA THR A 149 -2.99 -33.29 -18.89
C THR A 149 -3.79 -33.93 -20.01
N SER A 150 -3.29 -35.02 -20.61
CA SER A 150 -4.01 -35.85 -21.59
C SER A 150 -4.96 -36.84 -20.89
N GLY A 151 -6.20 -37.01 -21.38
CA GLY A 151 -7.23 -37.86 -20.77
C GLY A 151 -8.65 -37.47 -21.20
N THR A 152 -9.66 -38.30 -20.91
CA THR A 152 -11.05 -38.02 -21.30
C THR A 152 -11.67 -36.90 -20.46
N ALA A 153 -12.56 -36.09 -21.06
CA ALA A 153 -13.18 -34.95 -20.38
C ALA A 153 -13.93 -35.36 -19.10
N SER A 154 -14.62 -36.50 -19.13
CA SER A 154 -15.44 -37.00 -18.02
C SER A 154 -14.60 -37.45 -16.81
N GLU A 155 -13.49 -38.15 -17.02
CA GLU A 155 -12.60 -38.59 -15.91
C GLU A 155 -11.94 -37.41 -15.21
N LYS A 156 -11.51 -36.41 -16.00
CA LYS A 156 -10.90 -35.18 -15.51
C LYS A 156 -11.90 -34.36 -14.68
N GLN A 157 -13.11 -34.19 -15.19
CA GLN A 157 -14.19 -33.48 -14.50
C GLN A 157 -14.51 -34.12 -13.15
N GLN A 158 -14.67 -35.44 -13.12
CA GLN A 158 -14.96 -36.18 -11.89
C GLN A 158 -13.82 -36.07 -10.88
N THR A 159 -12.56 -36.06 -11.34
CA THR A 159 -11.39 -35.88 -10.47
C THR A 159 -11.41 -34.52 -9.78
N PHE A 160 -11.62 -33.44 -10.52
CA PHE A 160 -11.69 -32.09 -9.94
C PHE A 160 -12.86 -31.96 -8.96
N ILE A 161 -14.05 -32.45 -9.31
CA ILE A 161 -15.23 -32.46 -8.44
C ILE A 161 -14.93 -33.21 -7.13
N ASN A 162 -14.34 -34.40 -7.22
CA ASN A 162 -13.99 -35.19 -6.04
C ASN A 162 -12.98 -34.47 -5.14
N VAL A 163 -11.97 -33.80 -5.71
CA VAL A 163 -11.00 -33.04 -4.91
C VAL A 163 -11.69 -31.83 -4.23
N TYR A 164 -12.56 -31.12 -4.96
CA TYR A 164 -13.31 -29.99 -4.44
C TYR A 164 -14.19 -30.39 -3.24
N ASP A 165 -15.00 -31.44 -3.41
CA ASP A 165 -15.94 -31.93 -2.39
C ASP A 165 -15.24 -32.38 -1.11
N ASN A 166 -14.06 -32.99 -1.23
CA ASN A 166 -13.34 -33.54 -0.08
C ASN A 166 -12.53 -32.51 0.70
N ASN A 167 -12.03 -31.45 0.05
CA ASN A 167 -10.94 -30.65 0.62
C ASN A 167 -11.20 -29.13 0.68
N TYR A 168 -12.19 -28.60 -0.03
CA TYR A 168 -12.19 -27.17 -0.35
C TYR A 168 -13.40 -26.38 0.15
N ALA A 169 -14.53 -27.04 0.38
CA ALA A 169 -15.80 -26.37 0.67
C ALA A 169 -15.61 -25.24 1.70
N THR A 170 -15.97 -24.01 1.30
CA THR A 170 -16.00 -22.76 2.09
C THR A 170 -14.75 -21.89 2.19
N SER A 171 -13.57 -22.24 1.64
CA SER A 171 -12.35 -21.43 1.79
C SER A 171 -12.50 -19.96 1.37
N GLY A 172 -13.07 -19.70 0.19
CA GLY A 172 -13.36 -18.32 -0.26
C GLY A 172 -14.31 -17.59 0.68
N SER A 173 -15.38 -18.25 1.14
CA SER A 173 -16.35 -17.63 2.05
C SER A 173 -15.76 -17.32 3.42
N LYS A 174 -14.86 -18.17 3.94
CA LYS A 174 -14.11 -17.89 5.18
C LYS A 174 -13.21 -16.67 5.02
N LEU A 175 -12.48 -16.59 3.90
CA LEU A 175 -11.61 -15.45 3.61
C LEU A 175 -12.40 -14.14 3.51
N TYR A 176 -13.56 -14.17 2.85
CA TYR A 176 -14.50 -13.04 2.83
C TYR A 176 -14.87 -12.61 4.25
N LEU A 177 -15.36 -13.53 5.09
CA LEU A 177 -15.78 -13.21 6.47
C LEU A 177 -14.64 -12.65 7.34
N MET A 178 -13.43 -13.19 7.20
CA MET A 178 -12.22 -12.67 7.85
C MET A 178 -11.89 -11.24 7.41
N THR A 179 -12.07 -10.96 6.12
CA THR A 179 -11.77 -9.65 5.52
C THR A 179 -12.78 -8.59 5.95
N VAL A 180 -14.08 -8.86 5.78
CA VAL A 180 -15.13 -7.88 6.12
C VAL A 180 -15.46 -7.82 7.61
N GLY A 181 -14.94 -8.76 8.42
CA GLY A 181 -15.18 -8.80 9.87
C GLY A 181 -16.56 -9.31 10.29
N GLU A 182 -17.26 -10.03 9.41
CA GLU A 182 -18.63 -10.55 9.66
C GLU A 182 -18.64 -11.93 10.35
N GLY A 183 -17.48 -12.46 10.74
CA GLY A 183 -17.31 -13.78 11.36
C GLY A 183 -17.66 -13.88 12.86
N GLY A 184 -18.09 -12.79 13.49
CA GLY A 184 -18.33 -12.71 14.94
C GLY A 184 -17.04 -12.48 15.76
N THR A 185 -17.17 -12.44 17.09
CA THR A 185 -16.07 -12.14 18.05
C THR A 185 -14.89 -13.11 18.01
N PHE A 186 -15.00 -14.24 17.31
CA PHE A 186 -13.97 -15.27 17.23
C PHE A 186 -13.11 -15.19 15.97
N ILE A 187 -13.49 -14.35 15.00
CA ILE A 187 -12.72 -14.15 13.77
C ILE A 187 -12.15 -12.74 13.82
N GLU A 188 -10.83 -12.66 14.08
CA GLU A 188 -10.11 -11.39 14.06
C GLU A 188 -10.18 -10.79 12.64
N ASN A 189 -10.37 -9.47 12.57
CA ASN A 189 -10.46 -8.77 11.30
C ASN A 189 -9.09 -8.79 10.60
N LEU A 190 -9.01 -9.45 9.45
CA LEU A 190 -7.76 -9.65 8.72
C LEU A 190 -7.09 -8.33 8.33
N CYS A 191 -7.86 -7.33 7.92
CA CYS A 191 -7.31 -6.03 7.53
C CYS A 191 -6.68 -5.29 8.72
N GLU A 192 -7.31 -5.33 9.89
CA GLU A 192 -6.75 -4.76 11.13
C GLU A 192 -5.44 -5.45 11.51
N SER A 193 -5.40 -6.79 11.45
CA SER A 193 -4.19 -7.56 11.74
C SER A 193 -3.07 -7.24 10.74
N ILE A 194 -3.39 -7.08 9.45
CA ILE A 194 -2.41 -6.65 8.42
C ILE A 194 -1.84 -5.28 8.76
N MET A 195 -2.68 -4.28 9.09
CA MET A 195 -2.20 -2.94 9.45
C MET A 195 -1.25 -2.97 10.65
N LYS A 196 -1.58 -3.73 11.70
CA LYS A 196 -0.71 -3.89 12.88
C LYS A 196 0.60 -4.57 12.51
N LYS A 197 0.55 -5.61 11.69
CA LYS A 197 1.72 -6.38 11.24
C LYS A 197 2.69 -5.53 10.44
N THR A 198 2.19 -4.77 9.48
CA THR A 198 2.98 -3.83 8.64
C THR A 198 3.33 -2.54 9.39
N LYS A 199 2.88 -2.40 10.65
CA LYS A 199 3.01 -1.17 11.45
C LYS A 199 2.55 0.05 10.67
N TYR A 200 1.43 -0.09 9.96
CA TYR A 200 0.85 0.95 9.12
C TYR A 200 1.82 1.48 8.05
N ASP A 201 2.72 0.63 7.53
CA ASP A 201 3.39 0.92 6.26
C ASP A 201 2.37 0.73 5.14
N ARG A 202 2.01 1.81 4.45
CA ARG A 202 0.99 1.79 3.39
C ARG A 202 1.37 0.88 2.23
N LYS A 203 2.64 0.85 1.84
CA LYS A 203 3.09 0.04 0.69
C LYS A 203 3.03 -1.43 1.04
N GLU A 204 3.55 -1.80 2.22
CA GLU A 204 3.45 -3.18 2.68
C GLU A 204 1.99 -3.58 2.90
N THR A 205 1.16 -2.73 3.51
CA THR A 205 -0.27 -3.02 3.71
C THR A 205 -0.96 -3.31 2.37
N ASN A 206 -0.77 -2.44 1.37
CA ASN A 206 -1.40 -2.63 0.06
C ASN A 206 -0.89 -3.87 -0.67
N ASP A 207 0.39 -4.23 -0.53
CA ASP A 207 0.93 -5.48 -1.06
C ASP A 207 0.23 -6.70 -0.42
N TYR A 208 -0.01 -6.69 0.90
CA TYR A 208 -0.74 -7.76 1.58
C TYR A 208 -2.21 -7.82 1.16
N LEU A 209 -2.91 -6.69 1.06
CA LEU A 209 -4.31 -6.65 0.63
C LEU A 209 -4.47 -7.18 -0.80
N LEU A 210 -3.55 -6.87 -1.71
CA LEU A 210 -3.52 -7.46 -3.05
C LEU A 210 -3.24 -8.97 -3.03
N GLY A 211 -2.42 -9.43 -2.09
CA GLY A 211 -2.21 -10.85 -1.82
C GLY A 211 -3.48 -11.57 -1.37
N VAL A 212 -4.22 -10.98 -0.42
CA VAL A 212 -5.54 -11.49 0.00
C VAL A 212 -6.52 -11.51 -1.17
N LEU A 213 -6.52 -10.45 -1.99
CA LEU A 213 -7.37 -10.34 -3.17
C LEU A 213 -7.12 -11.48 -4.16
N LYS A 214 -5.85 -11.79 -4.42
CA LYS A 214 -5.46 -12.91 -5.28
C LYS A 214 -6.08 -14.21 -4.80
N ILE A 215 -5.87 -14.55 -3.52
CA ILE A 215 -6.36 -15.81 -2.94
C ILE A 215 -7.88 -15.86 -3.06
N LEU A 216 -8.56 -14.74 -2.80
CA LEU A 216 -10.01 -14.65 -2.95
C LEU A 216 -10.47 -14.87 -4.39
N LEU A 217 -9.86 -14.21 -5.39
CA LEU A 217 -10.24 -14.38 -6.80
C LEU A 217 -9.96 -15.79 -7.31
N GLN A 218 -8.85 -16.41 -6.91
CA GLN A 218 -8.58 -17.82 -7.16
C GLN A 218 -9.65 -18.69 -6.52
N ALA A 219 -10.03 -18.37 -5.28
CA ALA A 219 -11.02 -19.14 -4.56
C ALA A 219 -12.41 -19.10 -5.22
N ILE A 220 -12.83 -17.92 -5.69
CA ILE A 220 -14.07 -17.69 -6.42
C ILE A 220 -14.05 -18.43 -7.76
N ARG A 221 -12.93 -18.35 -8.49
CA ARG A 221 -12.74 -19.07 -9.76
C ARG A 221 -12.98 -20.57 -9.60
N LEU A 222 -12.34 -21.18 -8.60
CA LEU A 222 -12.45 -22.61 -8.35
C LEU A 222 -13.86 -23.02 -7.96
N GLU A 223 -14.54 -22.21 -7.15
CA GLU A 223 -15.93 -22.44 -6.76
C GLU A 223 -16.91 -22.32 -7.93
N LEU A 224 -16.79 -21.27 -8.73
CA LEU A 224 -17.64 -21.09 -9.91
C LEU A 224 -17.39 -22.15 -10.97
N ALA A 225 -16.13 -22.58 -11.12
CA ALA A 225 -15.78 -23.68 -12.00
C ALA A 225 -16.42 -25.00 -11.54
N TYR A 226 -16.40 -25.30 -10.25
CA TYR A 226 -17.06 -26.47 -9.68
C TYR A 226 -18.56 -26.51 -10.01
N TYR A 227 -19.30 -25.43 -9.75
CA TYR A 227 -20.74 -25.39 -10.05
C TYR A 227 -21.04 -25.45 -11.55
N GLY A 228 -20.20 -24.80 -12.37
CA GLY A 228 -20.30 -24.89 -13.83
C GLY A 228 -20.08 -26.32 -14.34
N MET A 229 -19.04 -27.00 -13.84
CA MET A 229 -18.75 -28.39 -14.20
C MET A 229 -19.82 -29.36 -13.74
N GLN A 230 -20.50 -29.11 -12.61
CA GLN A 230 -21.63 -29.96 -12.20
C GLN A 230 -22.91 -29.72 -13.00
N GLY A 231 -22.94 -28.75 -13.91
CA GLY A 231 -24.14 -28.36 -14.65
C GLY A 231 -25.20 -27.70 -13.75
N LEU A 232 -24.81 -27.20 -12.58
CA LEU A 232 -25.71 -26.58 -11.60
C LEU A 232 -25.94 -25.10 -11.93
N ASN A 233 -26.48 -24.81 -13.11
CA ASN A 233 -26.58 -23.45 -13.67
C ASN A 233 -27.27 -22.44 -12.74
N THR A 234 -28.36 -22.84 -12.07
CA THR A 234 -29.07 -21.98 -11.10
C THR A 234 -28.20 -21.64 -9.89
N THR A 235 -27.46 -22.62 -9.38
CA THR A 235 -26.53 -22.41 -8.26
C THR A 235 -25.34 -21.57 -8.70
N TYR A 236 -24.79 -21.82 -9.90
CA TYR A 236 -23.73 -21.01 -10.49
C TYR A 236 -24.12 -19.53 -10.55
N GLU A 237 -25.28 -19.18 -11.13
CA GLU A 237 -25.71 -17.78 -11.23
C GLU A 237 -25.98 -17.16 -9.85
N THR A 238 -26.54 -17.95 -8.91
CA THR A 238 -26.76 -17.49 -7.53
C THR A 238 -25.43 -17.16 -6.86
N ARG A 239 -24.43 -18.04 -6.95
CA ARG A 239 -23.10 -17.86 -6.33
C ARG A 239 -22.31 -16.76 -7.02
N LYS A 240 -22.42 -16.63 -8.35
CA LYS A 240 -21.82 -15.52 -9.12
C LYS A 240 -22.35 -14.17 -8.64
N ASN A 241 -23.67 -14.00 -8.55
CA ASN A 241 -24.28 -12.75 -8.08
C ASN A 241 -23.93 -12.46 -6.61
N GLU A 242 -23.83 -13.50 -5.78
CA GLU A 242 -23.36 -13.35 -4.41
C GLU A 242 -21.90 -12.89 -4.36
N TRP A 243 -21.03 -13.46 -5.18
CA TRP A 243 -19.62 -13.08 -5.25
C TRP A 243 -19.40 -11.69 -5.83
N ASP A 244 -20.21 -11.27 -6.81
CA ASP A 244 -20.21 -9.90 -7.32
C ASP A 244 -20.43 -8.89 -6.19
N ARG A 245 -21.45 -9.09 -5.35
CA ARG A 245 -21.71 -8.27 -4.17
C ARG A 245 -20.57 -8.32 -3.14
N ARG A 246 -20.04 -9.52 -2.87
CA ARG A 246 -18.98 -9.72 -1.86
C ARG A 246 -17.65 -9.11 -2.28
N ILE A 247 -17.31 -9.13 -3.57
CA ILE A 247 -16.13 -8.46 -4.10
C ILE A 247 -16.23 -6.97 -3.81
N THR A 248 -17.38 -6.34 -4.07
CA THR A 248 -17.61 -4.93 -3.74
C THR A 248 -17.35 -4.63 -2.25
N GLN A 249 -17.89 -5.46 -1.35
CA GLN A 249 -17.67 -5.27 0.10
C GLN A 249 -16.21 -5.46 0.51
N VAL A 250 -15.50 -6.42 -0.10
CA VAL A 250 -14.06 -6.62 0.14
C VAL A 250 -13.26 -5.42 -0.36
N THR A 251 -13.58 -4.90 -1.55
CA THR A 251 -12.92 -3.72 -2.11
C THR A 251 -13.15 -2.47 -1.27
N GLU A 252 -14.37 -2.26 -0.77
CA GLU A 252 -14.70 -1.16 0.16
C GLU A 252 -13.90 -1.29 1.47
N MET A 253 -13.76 -2.50 2.01
CA MET A 253 -12.95 -2.73 3.20
C MET A 253 -11.46 -2.45 2.94
N PHE A 254 -10.94 -2.79 1.76
CA PHE A 254 -9.57 -2.51 1.37
C PHE A 254 -9.29 -1.01 1.21
N GLU A 255 -10.22 -0.26 0.60
CA GLU A 255 -10.15 1.20 0.52
C GLU A 255 -10.16 1.84 1.92
N LYS A 256 -11.08 1.40 2.78
CA LYS A 256 -11.13 1.84 4.17
C LYS A 256 -9.83 1.55 4.92
N THR A 257 -9.24 0.38 4.69
CA THR A 257 -7.96 -0.01 5.33
C THR A 257 -6.81 0.90 4.87
N ASP A 258 -6.72 1.22 3.57
CA ASP A 258 -5.73 2.18 3.05
C ASP A 258 -5.92 3.58 3.66
N GLU A 259 -7.17 4.03 3.79
CA GLU A 259 -7.52 5.29 4.45
C GLU A 259 -7.14 5.29 5.94
N ASP A 260 -7.44 4.21 6.67
CA ASP A 260 -7.08 4.06 8.08
C ASP A 260 -5.55 4.11 8.27
N VAL A 261 -4.77 3.51 7.36
CA VAL A 261 -3.31 3.63 7.36
C VAL A 261 -2.84 5.07 7.11
N ILE A 262 -3.43 5.75 6.13
CA ILE A 262 -3.12 7.16 5.83
C ILE A 262 -3.39 8.03 7.06
N ASN A 263 -4.52 7.80 7.74
CA ASN A 263 -4.96 8.58 8.89
C ASN A 263 -4.15 8.26 10.16
N ALA A 264 -3.63 7.04 10.29
CA ALA A 264 -2.80 6.62 11.42
C ALA A 264 -1.39 7.25 11.41
N TYR A 265 -0.96 7.89 10.31
CA TYR A 265 0.41 8.39 10.14
C TYR A 265 0.89 9.23 11.33
N HIS A 266 0.04 10.07 11.91
CA HIS A 266 0.45 10.99 12.96
C HIS A 266 0.85 10.21 14.20
N THR A 267 0.03 9.26 14.65
CA THR A 267 0.37 8.41 15.80
C THR A 267 1.53 7.49 15.50
N GLN A 268 1.50 6.80 14.34
CA GLN A 268 2.52 5.81 14.00
C GLN A 268 3.92 6.43 13.79
N SER A 269 4.01 7.58 13.11
CA SER A 269 5.31 8.24 12.86
C SER A 269 6.02 8.67 14.15
N LYS A 270 5.27 8.95 15.21
CA LYS A 270 5.82 9.21 16.55
C LYS A 270 6.50 7.97 17.12
N GLU A 271 5.81 6.83 17.07
CA GLU A 271 6.32 5.57 17.60
C GLU A 271 7.50 5.06 16.75
N ASP A 272 7.45 5.25 15.43
CA ASP A 272 8.57 4.95 14.53
C ASP A 272 9.78 5.82 14.86
N ALA A 273 9.59 7.13 15.10
CA ALA A 273 10.70 8.02 15.48
C ALA A 273 11.32 7.64 16.84
N LYS A 274 10.50 7.27 17.85
CA LYS A 274 11.00 6.79 19.14
C LYS A 274 11.79 5.49 19.00
N ARG A 275 11.23 4.51 18.27
CA ARG A 275 11.90 3.24 18.03
C ARG A 275 13.20 3.44 17.27
N PHE A 276 13.18 4.29 16.24
CA PHE A 276 14.39 4.68 15.52
C PHE A 276 15.43 5.28 16.46
N ALA A 277 15.02 6.13 17.41
CA ALA A 277 15.90 6.72 18.42
C ALA A 277 16.56 5.67 19.32
N ILE A 278 15.81 4.66 19.75
CA ILE A 278 16.31 3.54 20.56
C ILE A 278 17.31 2.69 19.76
N ASP A 279 16.95 2.34 18.52
CA ASP A 279 17.73 1.43 17.67
C ASP A 279 19.03 2.09 17.14
N ASN A 280 19.09 3.42 17.11
CA ASN A 280 20.18 4.18 16.48
C ASN A 280 20.92 5.14 17.45
N ARG A 281 20.99 4.78 18.74
CA ARG A 281 21.66 5.58 19.78
C ARG A 281 23.11 5.98 19.47
N ALA A 282 23.83 5.14 18.74
CA ALA A 282 25.24 5.37 18.41
C ALA A 282 25.45 6.38 17.26
N LEU A 283 24.41 6.77 16.53
CA LEU A 283 24.55 7.72 15.42
C LEU A 283 24.80 9.14 15.93
N SER A 284 25.67 9.85 15.22
CA SER A 284 25.82 11.30 15.34
C SER A 284 24.49 12.01 15.06
N ASN A 285 24.28 13.21 15.59
CA ASN A 285 23.06 13.99 15.33
C ASN A 285 22.85 14.24 13.83
N ARG A 286 23.94 14.41 13.06
CA ARG A 286 23.92 14.54 11.61
C ARG A 286 23.38 13.30 10.91
N ASP A 287 23.98 12.14 11.15
CA ASP A 287 23.60 10.90 10.48
C ASP A 287 22.20 10.46 10.91
N PHE A 288 21.86 10.71 12.17
CA PHE A 288 20.54 10.46 12.70
C PHE A 288 19.47 11.31 12.00
N ALA A 289 19.70 12.61 11.81
CA ALA A 289 18.75 13.50 11.14
C ALA A 289 18.45 13.02 9.70
N VAL A 290 19.50 12.64 8.96
CA VAL A 290 19.38 12.12 7.60
C VAL A 290 18.56 10.84 7.59
N ARG A 291 19.00 9.82 8.34
CA ARG A 291 18.39 8.49 8.31
C ARG A 291 16.96 8.45 8.86
N LEU A 292 16.66 9.22 9.91
CA LEU A 292 15.29 9.34 10.42
C LEU A 292 14.37 9.94 9.34
N CYS A 293 14.82 11.02 8.71
CA CYS A 293 14.01 11.71 7.70
C CYS A 293 13.83 10.87 6.44
N ASP A 294 14.85 10.13 6.02
CA ASP A 294 14.77 9.20 4.89
C ASP A 294 13.80 8.05 5.17
N MET A 295 13.86 7.46 6.37
CA MET A 295 12.91 6.42 6.80
C MET A 295 11.46 6.94 6.77
N LEU A 296 11.22 8.13 7.34
CA LEU A 296 9.87 8.72 7.36
C LEU A 296 9.38 9.05 5.94
N LYS A 297 10.27 9.55 5.07
CA LYS A 297 9.95 9.85 3.67
C LYS A 297 9.61 8.59 2.88
N GLU A 298 10.34 7.50 3.10
CA GLU A 298 10.11 6.24 2.42
C GLU A 298 8.76 5.62 2.84
N LYS A 299 8.52 5.53 4.15
CA LYS A 299 7.30 4.94 4.71
C LYS A 299 6.05 5.79 4.47
N TYR A 300 6.16 7.10 4.61
CA TYR A 300 5.06 8.06 4.48
C TYR A 300 5.22 8.96 3.25
N TYR A 301 5.42 8.34 2.08
CA TYR A 301 5.73 9.02 0.82
C TYR A 301 4.68 10.05 0.35
N TRP A 302 3.45 9.99 0.87
CA TRP A 302 2.41 10.99 0.60
C TRP A 302 2.59 12.26 1.44
N ARG A 303 3.63 12.33 2.27
CA ARG A 303 3.95 13.47 3.12
C ARG A 303 5.39 13.94 2.91
N GLU A 304 5.55 15.23 3.11
CA GLU A 304 6.83 15.92 3.19
C GLU A 304 7.27 15.99 4.64
N TRP A 305 8.56 15.82 4.89
CA TRP A 305 9.13 15.70 6.23
C TRP A 305 10.28 16.69 6.43
N PHE A 306 10.34 17.24 7.64
CA PHE A 306 11.47 17.99 8.16
C PHE A 306 11.84 17.39 9.51
N CYS A 307 13.09 16.98 9.66
CA CYS A 307 13.64 16.43 10.90
C CYS A 307 14.74 17.35 11.41
N LEU A 308 14.71 17.66 12.70
CA LEU A 308 15.62 18.56 13.40
C LEU A 308 16.07 17.88 14.68
N ILE A 309 17.37 17.66 14.81
CA ILE A 309 18.02 16.90 15.87
C ILE A 309 19.06 17.81 16.53
N TYR A 310 19.10 17.80 17.85
CA TYR A 310 20.04 18.59 18.63
C TYR A 310 20.25 17.97 20.01
N ASP A 311 21.31 18.38 20.69
CA ASP A 311 21.72 17.81 21.98
C ASP A 311 20.63 17.94 23.05
N ASP A 312 20.54 16.91 23.90
CA ASP A 312 19.69 16.88 25.09
C ASP A 312 20.24 17.74 26.25
N SER A 313 21.52 18.13 26.17
CA SER A 313 22.18 19.11 27.05
C SER A 313 21.47 20.48 27.03
N ILE A 314 20.74 20.75 25.95
CA ILE A 314 19.71 21.77 25.92
C ILE A 314 18.48 21.20 26.64
N GLU A 315 18.51 21.31 27.97
CA GLU A 315 17.37 21.03 28.84
C GLU A 315 16.09 21.69 28.30
N SER A 316 14.93 21.13 28.65
CA SER A 316 13.58 21.55 28.26
C SER A 316 13.16 22.98 28.70
N SER A 317 14.14 23.85 28.97
CA SER A 317 13.94 25.26 29.26
C SER A 317 13.57 26.02 27.98
N SER A 318 12.39 26.64 28.00
CA SER A 318 11.92 27.59 26.98
C SER A 318 12.84 28.79 26.75
N SER A 319 13.87 28.95 27.60
CA SER A 319 14.93 29.92 27.41
C SER A 319 15.96 29.51 26.36
N LYS A 320 16.25 28.21 26.21
CA LYS A 320 17.33 27.67 25.35
C LYS A 320 16.83 27.07 24.03
N HIS A 321 15.54 26.76 23.94
CA HIS A 321 14.90 26.40 22.69
C HIS A 321 13.39 26.69 22.71
N ARG A 322 12.80 26.86 21.53
CA ARG A 322 11.34 26.90 21.37
C ARG A 322 10.98 26.40 19.99
N LEU A 323 10.02 25.49 19.94
CA LEU A 323 9.65 24.75 18.74
C LEU A 323 8.13 24.76 18.57
N HIS A 324 7.70 24.76 17.32
CA HIS A 324 6.35 24.43 16.93
C HIS A 324 6.43 23.62 15.65
N VAL A 325 5.78 22.46 15.67
CA VAL A 325 5.71 21.56 14.53
C VAL A 325 4.26 21.36 14.11
N CYS A 326 4.05 21.18 12.82
CA CYS A 326 2.77 20.79 12.24
C CYS A 326 2.85 19.31 11.84
N GLY A 327 1.75 18.58 11.99
CA GLY A 327 1.63 17.19 11.50
C GLY A 327 2.74 16.24 11.98
N GLY A 328 3.45 16.57 13.05
CA GLY A 328 4.61 15.84 13.52
C GLY A 328 4.78 16.03 15.02
N HIS A 329 5.98 15.76 15.54
CA HIS A 329 6.20 15.57 16.97
C HIS A 329 7.45 16.25 17.48
N ILE A 330 7.43 16.61 18.76
CA ILE A 330 8.62 17.02 19.50
C ILE A 330 8.84 15.94 20.58
N LEU A 331 9.99 15.27 20.52
CA LEU A 331 10.44 14.28 21.48
C LEU A 331 11.68 14.84 22.17
N LEU A 332 11.58 15.13 23.46
CA LEU A 332 12.67 15.72 24.23
C LEU A 332 13.38 14.62 25.02
N GLN A 333 14.71 14.68 25.07
CA GLN A 333 15.56 13.74 25.81
C GLN A 333 15.33 12.27 25.40
N GLU A 334 14.91 12.05 24.15
CA GLU A 334 14.63 10.72 23.62
C GLU A 334 15.94 10.05 23.23
N SER A 335 16.35 9.03 23.99
CA SER A 335 17.59 8.28 23.73
C SER A 335 18.84 9.18 23.59
N GLY A 336 18.96 10.19 24.45
CA GLY A 336 20.14 11.08 24.55
C GLY A 336 20.15 12.26 23.57
N ARG A 337 19.01 12.61 22.97
CA ARG A 337 18.89 13.74 22.03
C ARG A 337 17.50 14.35 22.06
N ASN A 338 17.37 15.55 21.53
CA ASN A 338 16.09 16.17 21.24
C ASN A 338 15.76 16.02 19.75
N ILE A 339 14.51 15.66 19.46
CA ILE A 339 14.02 15.34 18.12
C ILE A 339 12.79 16.20 17.84
N ALA A 340 12.79 16.96 16.76
CA ALA A 340 11.63 17.65 16.25
C ALA A 340 11.37 17.21 14.81
N VAL A 341 10.17 16.69 14.57
CA VAL A 341 9.70 16.24 13.27
C VAL A 341 8.50 17.09 12.90
N ALA A 342 8.50 17.63 11.69
CA ALA A 342 7.36 18.31 11.10
C ALA A 342 6.96 17.61 9.81
N SER A 343 5.66 17.64 9.51
CA SER A 343 5.14 17.03 8.30
C SER A 343 3.95 17.78 7.73
N LYS A 344 3.87 17.77 6.40
CA LYS A 344 2.78 18.37 5.62
C LYS A 344 2.49 17.50 4.40
N GLU A 345 1.25 17.50 3.94
CA GLU A 345 0.89 16.79 2.71
C GLU A 345 1.67 17.33 1.52
N THR A 346 2.05 16.45 0.60
CA THR A 346 2.79 16.78 -0.63
C THR A 346 1.99 17.71 -1.56
N THR A 347 0.66 17.65 -1.47
CA THR A 347 -0.31 18.43 -2.26
C THR A 347 -0.63 19.79 -1.65
N ALA A 348 -0.32 20.02 -0.38
CA ALA A 348 -0.71 21.25 0.32
C ALA A 348 0.07 22.48 -0.20
N THR A 349 -0.59 23.65 -0.19
CA THR A 349 -0.02 24.93 -0.64
C THR A 349 1.33 25.21 0.01
N ARG A 350 2.32 25.52 -0.82
CA ARG A 350 3.74 25.61 -0.45
C ARG A 350 4.10 27.02 -0.05
N MET A 351 4.87 27.18 1.03
CA MET A 351 5.65 28.39 1.23
C MET A 351 6.99 28.22 0.52
N SER A 352 7.33 29.13 -0.38
CA SER A 352 8.65 29.09 -1.00
C SER A 352 9.74 29.43 0.02
N LYS A 353 10.92 28.82 -0.12
CA LYS A 353 12.12 29.19 0.64
C LYS A 353 12.37 30.70 0.60
N ALA A 354 12.25 31.33 -0.56
CA ALA A 354 12.44 32.77 -0.73
C ALA A 354 11.44 33.59 0.10
N SER A 355 10.17 33.18 0.12
CA SER A 355 9.14 33.80 0.97
C SER A 355 9.48 33.63 2.45
N ALA A 356 9.85 32.41 2.86
CA ALA A 356 10.23 32.12 4.25
C ALA A 356 11.48 32.92 4.68
N GLU A 357 12.49 33.04 3.81
CA GLU A 357 13.70 33.84 4.05
C GLU A 357 13.38 35.33 4.12
N ALA A 358 12.57 35.86 3.20
CA ALA A 358 12.15 37.25 3.20
C ALA A 358 11.44 37.61 4.52
N GLU A 359 10.54 36.74 4.98
CA GLU A 359 9.85 36.92 6.27
C GLU A 359 10.81 36.83 7.45
N LEU A 360 11.69 35.82 7.49
CA LEU A 360 12.70 35.71 8.53
C LEU A 360 13.63 36.92 8.58
N ASN A 361 13.93 37.55 7.44
CA ASN A 361 14.81 38.70 7.33
C ASN A 361 14.21 40.01 7.86
N LYS A 362 12.87 40.12 7.94
CA LYS A 362 12.20 41.28 8.55
C LYS A 362 12.50 41.42 10.05
N PHE A 363 12.89 40.33 10.71
CA PHE A 363 13.17 40.36 12.14
C PHE A 363 14.61 40.75 12.40
N THR A 364 14.80 41.90 13.03
CA THR A 364 16.02 42.26 13.75
C THR A 364 15.83 42.02 15.25
N PHE A 365 16.90 41.52 15.89
CA PHE A 365 16.97 41.28 17.32
C PHE A 365 18.18 42.02 17.85
N SER A 366 17.97 42.94 18.80
CA SER A 366 19.06 43.58 19.51
C SER A 366 19.51 42.69 20.67
N TYR A 367 20.83 42.49 20.76
CA TYR A 367 21.49 41.85 21.90
C TYR A 367 22.21 42.93 22.69
N TRP A 368 22.11 42.86 24.02
CA TRP A 368 22.78 43.76 24.94
C TRP A 368 23.74 42.94 25.78
N TRP A 369 24.99 43.38 25.82
CA TRP A 369 26.07 42.76 26.57
C TRP A 369 26.32 43.59 27.82
N ASP A 370 26.48 42.93 28.96
CA ASP A 370 27.11 43.57 30.12
C ASP A 370 28.56 43.12 30.15
N VAL A 371 29.48 44.08 30.16
CA VAL A 371 30.91 43.78 30.36
C VAL A 371 31.17 43.94 31.84
N LEU A 372 31.57 42.86 32.51
CA LEU A 372 32.01 42.92 33.90
C LEU A 372 33.36 43.66 34.02
N TYR A 373 33.66 44.10 35.24
CA TYR A 373 34.90 44.82 35.57
C TYR A 373 36.20 44.03 35.27
N ASP A 374 36.12 42.71 35.15
CA ASP A 374 37.25 41.83 34.81
C ASP A 374 37.41 41.61 33.30
N GLY A 375 36.59 42.29 32.47
CA GLY A 375 36.55 42.11 31.03
C GLY A 375 35.75 40.89 30.57
N THR A 376 35.12 40.16 31.51
CA THR A 376 34.21 39.06 31.16
C THR A 376 32.93 39.63 30.57
N GLU A 377 32.68 39.33 29.30
CA GLU A 377 31.39 39.60 28.68
C GLU A 377 30.35 38.63 29.27
N ILE A 378 29.35 39.17 29.96
CA ILE A 378 28.15 38.42 30.36
C ILE A 378 27.06 38.75 29.33
N ASP A 379 26.64 37.70 28.61
CA ASP A 379 25.36 37.74 27.91
C ASP A 379 24.25 37.92 28.95
N ASN A 380 23.64 39.10 28.95
CA ASN A 380 22.54 39.42 29.85
C ASN A 380 21.28 38.60 29.56
N GLY A 381 21.29 37.73 28.53
CA GLY A 381 20.38 36.60 28.38
C GLY A 381 18.91 36.96 28.22
N LYS A 382 18.58 38.24 28.00
CA LYS A 382 17.18 38.70 28.01
C LYS A 382 16.39 38.17 26.82
N THR A 383 17.04 37.98 25.67
CA THR A 383 16.35 37.46 24.47
C THR A 383 16.30 35.94 24.51
N LYS A 384 15.37 35.42 25.32
CA LYS A 384 15.04 33.99 25.41
C LYS A 384 14.58 33.44 24.05
N ALA A 385 14.82 32.16 23.79
CA ALA A 385 14.31 31.47 22.58
C ALA A 385 12.80 31.70 22.38
N TYR A 386 12.02 31.69 23.46
CA TYR A 386 10.60 32.02 23.46
C TYR A 386 10.27 33.40 22.88
N THR A 387 11.06 34.43 23.21
CA THR A 387 10.85 35.81 22.73
C THR A 387 11.07 35.90 21.22
N VAL A 388 12.15 35.29 20.74
CA VAL A 388 12.47 35.19 19.30
C VAL A 388 11.35 34.42 18.57
N PHE A 389 11.01 33.25 19.11
CA PHE A 389 10.02 32.36 18.54
C PHE A 389 8.64 33.04 18.41
N ASN A 390 8.15 33.70 19.46
CA ASN A 390 6.85 34.36 19.42
C ASN A 390 6.83 35.49 18.39
N LYS A 391 7.89 36.30 18.33
CA LYS A 391 7.98 37.38 17.33
C LYS A 391 7.88 36.83 15.91
N ILE A 392 8.47 35.68 15.64
CA ILE A 392 8.42 35.02 14.33
C ILE A 392 7.05 34.36 14.10
N ARG A 393 6.61 33.48 15.01
CA ARG A 393 5.43 32.63 14.82
C ARG A 393 4.15 33.43 14.58
N TYR A 394 3.97 34.56 15.26
CA TYR A 394 2.78 35.41 15.11
C TYR A 394 2.80 36.27 13.85
N ASN A 395 3.97 36.49 13.25
CA ASN A 395 4.12 37.41 12.12
C ASN A 395 4.38 36.71 10.79
N ILE A 396 4.82 35.44 10.78
CA ILE A 396 4.91 34.65 9.55
C ILE A 396 3.65 33.80 9.36
N ALA A 397 2.72 34.32 8.55
CA ALA A 397 1.58 33.56 8.07
C ALA A 397 2.06 32.38 7.21
N ASN A 398 1.37 31.24 7.27
CA ASN A 398 1.60 30.05 6.43
C ASN A 398 2.90 29.26 6.67
N VAL A 399 3.66 29.53 7.74
CA VAL A 399 4.73 28.62 8.17
C VAL A 399 4.11 27.43 8.91
N CYS A 400 4.46 26.23 8.47
CA CYS A 400 4.02 24.98 9.06
C CYS A 400 4.77 24.72 10.38
N SER A 401 6.08 24.98 10.42
CA SER A 401 6.89 24.74 11.61
C SER A 401 7.98 25.79 11.79
N VAL A 402 8.19 26.20 13.04
CA VAL A 402 9.20 27.17 13.43
C VAL A 402 10.03 26.57 14.56
N ALA A 403 11.34 26.74 14.48
CA ALA A 403 12.23 26.34 15.56
C ALA A 403 13.25 27.46 15.85
N VAL A 404 13.48 27.72 17.12
CA VAL A 404 14.55 28.59 17.62
C VAL A 404 15.37 27.78 18.60
N ILE A 405 16.64 27.51 18.27
CA ILE A 405 17.52 26.63 19.06
C ILE A 405 18.86 27.33 19.27
N LYS A 406 19.46 27.18 20.45
CA LYS A 406 20.79 27.75 20.73
C LYS A 406 21.86 27.13 19.80
N GLN A 407 22.82 27.92 19.32
CA GLN A 407 23.78 27.45 18.30
C GLN A 407 24.77 26.39 18.77
N ASN A 408 25.08 26.34 20.07
CA ASN A 408 26.01 25.37 20.66
C ASN A 408 25.35 24.02 21.02
N ALA A 409 24.22 23.70 20.40
CA ALA A 409 23.41 22.51 20.68
C ALA A 409 23.62 21.36 19.68
N ASP A 410 24.73 21.35 18.94
CA ASP A 410 25.02 20.36 17.90
C ASP A 410 23.83 20.11 16.95
N VAL A 411 23.29 21.20 16.41
CA VAL A 411 22.02 21.18 15.66
C VAL A 411 22.22 20.67 14.24
N TYR A 412 21.50 19.62 13.87
CA TYR A 412 21.42 19.10 12.51
C TYR A 412 19.98 18.93 12.06
N TRP A 413 19.77 19.05 10.75
CA TRP A 413 18.46 18.88 10.16
C TRP A 413 18.53 18.21 8.80
N HIS A 414 17.46 17.52 8.46
CA HIS A 414 17.24 16.94 7.13
C HIS A 414 15.80 17.18 6.68
N LYS A 415 15.56 17.08 5.38
CA LYS A 415 14.25 17.36 4.78
C LYS A 415 14.05 16.62 3.48
N SER A 416 12.80 16.32 3.15
CA SER A 416 12.41 15.65 1.92
C SER A 416 12.54 16.53 0.66
N ASP A 417 12.24 17.84 0.76
CA ASP A 417 12.36 18.83 -0.32
C ASP A 417 13.14 20.09 0.15
N THR A 418 14.11 20.52 -0.65
CA THR A 418 14.95 21.68 -0.34
C THR A 418 14.27 23.04 -0.52
N SER A 419 13.17 23.09 -1.28
CA SER A 419 12.48 24.33 -1.64
C SER A 419 11.66 24.95 -0.49
N ARG A 420 11.57 24.27 0.66
CA ARG A 420 10.57 24.56 1.73
C ARG A 420 11.14 24.90 3.10
N LEU A 421 12.47 24.96 3.23
CA LEU A 421 13.13 25.30 4.49
C LEU A 421 13.96 26.57 4.33
N ALA A 422 13.64 27.58 5.14
CA ALA A 422 14.52 28.70 5.41
C ALA A 422 15.24 28.51 6.74
N THR A 423 16.53 28.81 6.75
CA THR A 423 17.38 28.75 7.94
C THR A 423 18.13 30.05 8.11
N ARG A 424 18.15 30.60 9.32
CA ARG A 424 18.89 31.82 9.65
C ARG A 424 19.65 31.67 10.95
N SER A 425 20.93 32.06 10.92
CA SER A 425 21.74 32.29 12.12
C SER A 425 21.50 33.71 12.61
N LEU A 426 21.12 33.88 13.87
CA LEU A 426 20.96 35.19 14.50
C LEU A 426 22.12 35.45 15.47
N HIS A 427 23.04 36.34 15.07
CA HIS A 427 24.10 36.92 15.91
C HIS A 427 24.93 35.88 16.71
N HIS A 428 25.19 34.69 16.14
CA HIS A 428 25.92 33.59 16.78
C HIS A 428 25.20 32.86 17.94
N TYR A 429 23.94 33.23 18.24
CA TYR A 429 23.21 32.69 19.38
C TYR A 429 22.15 31.66 19.02
N TRP A 430 21.39 31.93 17.96
CA TRP A 430 20.23 31.10 17.61
C TRP A 430 20.31 30.59 16.18
N TRP A 431 19.94 29.33 16.02
CA TRP A 431 19.44 28.77 14.78
C TRP A 431 17.94 28.99 14.72
N VAL A 432 17.48 29.59 13.64
CA VAL A 432 16.06 29.77 13.34
C VAL A 432 15.71 28.98 12.09
N PHE A 433 14.66 28.16 12.18
CA PHE A 433 14.13 27.37 11.09
C PHE A 433 12.69 27.77 10.82
N ALA A 434 12.33 27.87 9.54
CA ALA A 434 10.95 28.00 9.08
C ALA A 434 10.70 27.00 7.96
N PHE A 435 9.76 26.07 8.17
CA PHE A 435 9.35 25.02 7.23
C PHE A 435 7.87 25.23 6.85
N GLY A 436 7.53 25.23 5.56
CA GLY A 436 6.20 25.64 5.09
C GLY A 436 5.70 25.00 3.80
#